data_AF-A0A3L8CHW0-F1
#
_entry.id   AF-A0A3L8CHW0-F1
#
_cell.length_a   1.000
_cell.length_b   1.000
_cell.length_c   1.000
_cell.angle_alpha   90.00
_cell.angle_beta   90.00
_cell.angle_gamma   90.00
#
_symmetry.space_group_name_H-M   'P 1'
#
loop_
_entity.id
_entity.type
_entity.pdbx_description
1 polymer ?
#
loop_
_entity_poly.entity_id
_entity_poly.type
_entity_poly.pdbx_seq_one_letter_code
_entity_poly.pdbx_strand_id
1 'polypeptide(L)' 'MNLYLPSDSLARAVGADAVASALANQPGDNPLQRTSSRGLYWLEPLLEVDTAQGRIGFGPL' A
#
# COMPACT_ATOMS: atom_id res chain seq x y z
N MET A 1 -12.72 -1.47 -4.36
CA MET A 1 -11.59 -0.73 -4.99
C MET A 1 -10.33 -1.50 -4.62
N ASN A 2 -9.50 -1.91 -5.59
CA ASN A 2 -8.34 -2.76 -5.28
C ASN A 2 -7.19 -1.91 -4.72
N LEU A 3 -6.69 -2.31 -3.56
CA LEU A 3 -5.59 -1.65 -2.88
C LEU A 3 -4.32 -2.52 -3.00
N TYR A 4 -3.17 -1.88 -3.17
CA TYR A 4 -1.87 -2.55 -3.22
C TYR A 4 -0.94 -1.87 -2.24
N LEU A 5 -0.32 -2.65 -1.36
CA LEU A 5 0.61 -2.12 -0.38
C LEU A 5 1.83 -3.05 -0.28
N PRO A 6 3.06 -2.54 -0.46
CA PRO A 6 4.27 -3.32 -0.32
C PRO A 6 4.39 -4.01 1.06
N SER A 7 4.92 -5.23 1.03
CA SER A 7 5.19 -6.07 2.21
C SER A 7 6.57 -6.74 2.14
N ASP A 8 7.48 -6.24 1.32
CA ASP A 8 8.89 -6.62 1.43
C ASP A 8 9.50 -6.09 2.74
N SER A 9 10.75 -6.46 3.01
CA SER A 9 11.43 -6.13 4.26
C SER A 9 11.58 -4.62 4.47
N LEU A 10 11.85 -3.85 3.40
CA LEU A 10 12.05 -2.41 3.50
C LEU A 10 10.71 -1.71 3.78
N ALA A 11 9.66 -2.05 3.03
CA ALA A 11 8.32 -1.48 3.28
C ALA A 11 7.82 -1.77 4.70
N ARG A 12 8.03 -3.00 5.20
CA ARG A 12 7.70 -3.36 6.58
C ARG A 12 8.53 -2.57 7.61
N ALA A 13 9.83 -2.38 7.35
CA ALA A 13 10.70 -1.63 8.25
C ALA A 13 10.28 -0.17 8.43
N VAL A 14 9.63 0.42 7.44
CA VAL A 14 9.13 1.82 7.49
C VAL A 14 7.64 1.93 7.83
N GLY A 15 7.00 0.85 8.26
CA GLY A 15 5.65 0.91 8.84
C GLY A 15 4.50 0.45 7.93
N ALA A 16 4.76 -0.23 6.81
CA ALA A 16 3.69 -0.71 5.93
C ALA A 16 2.70 -1.67 6.61
N ASP A 17 3.09 -2.39 7.67
CA ASP A 17 2.16 -3.25 8.41
C ASP A 17 1.16 -2.43 9.25
N ALA A 18 1.57 -1.26 9.77
CA ALA A 18 0.66 -0.35 10.47
C ALA A 18 -0.39 0.21 9.50
N VAL A 19 0.04 0.59 8.29
CA VAL A 19 -0.87 1.03 7.21
C VAL A 19 -1.84 -0.10 6.82
N ALA A 20 -1.35 -1.33 6.65
CA ALA A 20 -2.20 -2.49 6.35
C ALA A 20 -3.27 -2.73 7.43
N SER A 21 -2.90 -2.63 8.70
CA SER A 21 -3.83 -2.77 9.83
C SER A 21 -4.88 -1.66 9.85
N ALA A 22 -4.48 -0.42 9.59
CA ALA A 22 -5.42 0.71 9.50
C ALA A 22 -6.42 0.53 8.35
N LEU A 23 -5.97 0.02 7.20
CA LEU A 23 -6.83 -0.29 6.05
C LEU A 23 -7.81 -1.43 6.33
N ALA A 24 -7.41 -2.45 7.08
CA ALA A 24 -8.29 -3.56 7.45
C ALA A 24 -9.47 -3.14 8.34
N ASN A 25 -9.33 -2.03 9.07
CA ASN A 25 -10.39 -1.48 9.93
C ASN A 25 -11.34 -0.52 9.18
N GLN A 26 -11.07 -0.21 7.90
CA GLN A 26 -11.94 0.66 7.11
C GLN A 26 -13.22 -0.10 6.69
N PRO A 27 -14.39 0.53 6.77
CA PRO A 27 -15.61 -0.07 6.25
C PRO A 27 -15.56 -0.17 4.72
N GLY A 28 -16.03 -1.30 4.17
CA GLY A 28 -16.10 -1.56 2.74
C GLY A 28 -15.22 -2.73 2.30
N ASP A 29 -15.58 -3.34 1.17
CA ASP A 29 -14.81 -4.44 0.58
C ASP A 29 -13.73 -3.87 -0.35
N ASN A 30 -12.59 -3.54 0.25
CA ASN A 30 -11.41 -3.05 -0.46
C ASN A 30 -10.30 -4.10 -0.34
N PRO A 31 -10.23 -5.07 -1.26
CA PRO A 31 -9.23 -6.13 -1.18
C PRO A 31 -7.83 -5.52 -1.22
N LEU A 32 -7.02 -5.88 -0.22
CA LEU A 32 -5.64 -5.44 -0.07
C LEU A 32 -4.70 -6.53 -0.59
N GLN A 33 -4.04 -6.25 -1.71
CA GLN A 33 -2.97 -7.09 -2.23
C GLN A 33 -1.62 -6.64 -1.64
N ARG A 34 -0.92 -7.57 -0.99
CA ARG A 34 0.44 -7.34 -0.48
C ARG A 34 1.45 -7.59 -1.60
N THR A 35 2.23 -6.57 -1.98
CA THR A 35 3.17 -6.61 -3.12
C THR A 35 4.63 -6.46 -2.68
N SER A 36 5.57 -6.45 -3.63
CA SER A 36 6.93 -5.94 -3.40
C SER A 36 6.99 -4.44 -3.69
N SER A 37 7.92 -3.72 -3.05
CA SER A 37 8.24 -2.32 -3.31
C SER A 37 8.57 -2.10 -4.79
N ARG A 38 8.27 -0.88 -5.26
CA ARG A 38 8.68 -0.39 -6.59
C ARG A 38 10.14 0.08 -6.64
N GLY A 39 10.89 0.00 -5.55
CA GLY A 39 12.25 0.53 -5.45
C GLY A 39 12.32 2.04 -5.17
N LEU A 40 11.16 2.69 -5.02
CA LEU A 40 11.03 4.12 -4.69
C LEU A 40 11.04 4.29 -3.17
N TYR A 41 12.12 3.89 -2.52
CA TYR A 41 12.18 3.73 -1.06
C TYR A 41 11.83 5.00 -0.26
N TRP A 42 12.00 6.19 -0.85
CA TRP A 42 11.63 7.46 -0.22
C TRP A 42 10.11 7.72 -0.16
N LEU A 43 9.30 6.92 -0.87
CA LEU A 43 7.84 6.99 -0.84
C LEU A 43 7.21 5.85 -0.04
N GLU A 44 8.01 4.93 0.51
CA GLU A 44 7.47 3.85 1.33
C GLU A 44 7.05 4.38 2.71
N PRO A 45 5.91 3.95 3.28
CA PRO A 45 4.95 2.99 2.70
C PRO A 45 4.13 3.57 1.53
N LEU A 46 4.20 2.93 0.36
CA LEU A 46 3.49 3.38 -0.86
C LEU A 46 2.19 2.59 -1.05
N LEU A 47 1.05 3.20 -0.75
CA LEU A 47 -0.26 2.65 -1.08
C LEU A 47 -0.59 2.95 -2.53
N GLU A 48 -0.88 1.93 -3.34
CA GLU A 48 -1.43 2.14 -4.67
C GLU A 48 -2.89 1.75 -4.73
N VAL A 49 -3.65 2.48 -5.54
CA VAL A 49 -5.06 2.20 -5.75
C VAL A 49 -5.36 2.03 -7.23
N ASP A 50 -6.10 0.98 -7.57
CA ASP A 50 -6.51 0.72 -8.94
C ASP A 50 -7.60 1.70 -9.38
N THR A 51 -7.43 2.28 -10.57
CA THR A 51 -8.37 3.22 -11.18
C THR A 51 -8.47 2.95 -12.68
N ALA A 52 -9.47 3.55 -13.35
CA ALA A 52 -9.62 3.42 -14.80
C ALA A 52 -8.42 3.95 -15.60
N GLN A 53 -7.60 4.83 -15.01
CA GLN A 53 -6.38 5.38 -15.61
C GLN A 53 -5.12 4.60 -15.24
N GLY A 54 -5.25 3.49 -14.50
CA GLY A 54 -4.16 2.70 -13.95
C GLY A 54 -3.96 2.93 -12.45
N ARG A 55 -2.85 2.42 -11.91
CA ARG A 55 -2.55 2.52 -10.47
C ARG A 55 -2.06 3.91 -10.09
N ILE A 56 -2.72 4.54 -9.13
CA ILE A 56 -2.32 5.81 -8.53
C ILE A 56 -1.66 5.53 -7.18
N GLY A 57 -0.45 6.04 -6.96
CA GLY A 57 0.34 5.84 -5.74
C GLY A 57 0.23 7.01 -4.76
N PHE A 58 0.13 6.69 -3.47
CA PHE A 58 0.08 7.60 -2.33
C PHE A 58 1.19 7.21 -1.34
N GLY A 59 2.16 8.10 -1.16
CA GLY A 59 3.27 7.88 -0.25
C GLY A 59 4.18 9.12 -0.16
N PRO A 60 4.98 9.24 0.91
CA PRO A 60 4.99 8.38 2.09
C PRO A 60 3.72 8.57 2.95
N LEU A 61 3.35 7.52 3.69
CA LEU A 61 2.18 7.49 4.58
C LEU A 61 2.60 7.35 6.05
#